data_AF-A0A955RIV6-F1
#
_entry.id   AF-A0A955RIV6-F1
#
_cell.length_a   1.000
_cell.length_b   1.000
_cell.length_c   1.000
_cell.angle_alpha   90.00
_cell.angle_beta   90.00
_cell.angle_gamma   90.00
#
_symmetry.space_group_name_H-M   'P 1'
#
loop_
_entity.id
_entity.type
_entity.pdbx_description
1 polymer ?
#
loop_
_entity_poly.entity_id
_entity_poly.type
_entity_poly.pdbx_seq_one_letter_code
_entity_poly.pdbx_strand_id
1 'polypeptide(L)'
;MSSTPSKNKILTFYRKYLNIIEKYLPKVEVEPSLISILGVVINIIFLYFINSFPLNVVILFVALAFDFLDGAFARILNKSSREGYLLDVFFDRLTEGLIFIVVIGSIAGKIFFILFMINIILNFYSIKTNKHLSIPLRFSYMVYLFFV
;
A
#
# COMPACT_ATOMS: atom_id res chain seq x y z
N MET A 1 -6.57 -0.75 -25.55
CA MET A 1 -5.14 -0.68 -25.16
C MET A 1 -5.04 -0.42 -23.66
N SER A 2 -5.01 -1.48 -22.86
CA SER A 2 -4.83 -1.40 -21.40
C SER A 2 -3.38 -1.04 -21.09
N SER A 3 -3.09 0.26 -21.03
CA SER A 3 -1.76 0.80 -20.69
C SER A 3 -1.46 0.60 -19.21
N THR A 4 -1.27 -0.63 -18.76
CA THR A 4 -0.68 -0.91 -17.45
C THR A 4 0.81 -0.59 -17.50
N PRO A 5 1.35 0.12 -16.51
CA PRO A 5 2.74 0.57 -16.50
C PRO A 5 3.74 -0.59 -16.66
N SER A 6 4.72 -0.44 -17.55
CA SER A 6 5.75 -1.47 -17.78
C SER A 6 6.69 -1.55 -16.58
N LYS A 7 6.88 -2.75 -16.02
CA LYS A 7 7.54 -2.96 -14.73
C LYS A 7 9.02 -3.36 -14.89
N ASN A 8 9.91 -2.66 -14.17
CA ASN A 8 11.38 -2.82 -14.19
C ASN A 8 11.87 -4.20 -13.68
N LYS A 9 13.13 -4.57 -14.00
CA LYS A 9 13.81 -5.82 -13.58
C LYS A 9 13.83 -6.11 -12.06
N ILE A 10 13.78 -5.08 -11.22
CA ILE A 10 13.74 -5.25 -9.75
C ILE A 10 12.38 -5.83 -9.31
N LEU A 11 11.30 -5.43 -9.98
CA LEU A 11 9.96 -5.99 -9.72
C LEU A 11 9.91 -7.48 -10.04
N THR A 12 10.63 -7.97 -11.05
CA THR A 12 10.60 -9.41 -11.41
C THR A 12 11.16 -10.33 -10.32
N PHE A 13 12.14 -9.90 -9.51
CA PHE A 13 12.70 -10.73 -8.44
C PHE A 13 11.73 -10.90 -7.27
N TYR A 14 11.22 -9.79 -6.73
CA TYR A 14 10.23 -9.83 -5.65
C TYR A 14 8.92 -10.51 -6.10
N ARG A 15 8.51 -10.30 -7.36
CA ARG A 15 7.36 -10.99 -7.98
C ARG A 15 7.48 -12.50 -7.94
N LYS A 16 8.68 -13.06 -8.06
CA LYS A 16 8.85 -14.52 -7.99
C LYS A 16 8.36 -15.07 -6.66
N TYR A 17 8.68 -14.39 -5.55
CA TYR A 17 8.24 -14.78 -4.22
C TYR A 17 6.74 -14.54 -4.03
N LEU A 18 6.24 -13.38 -4.47
CA LEU A 18 4.82 -13.09 -4.40
C LEU A 18 3.98 -14.12 -5.17
N ASN A 19 4.41 -14.53 -6.35
CA ASN A 19 3.72 -15.55 -7.15
C ASN A 19 3.63 -16.90 -6.43
N ILE A 20 4.61 -17.24 -5.59
CA ILE A 20 4.56 -18.45 -4.76
C ILE A 20 3.45 -18.31 -3.73
N ILE A 21 3.36 -17.16 -3.05
CA ILE A 21 2.31 -16.86 -2.07
C ILE A 21 0.93 -16.88 -2.75
N GLU A 22 0.80 -16.22 -3.91
CA GLU A 22 -0.42 -16.19 -4.73
C GLU A 22 -0.92 -17.58 -5.14
N LYS A 23 -0.03 -18.57 -5.31
CA LYS A 23 -0.41 -19.95 -5.63
C LYS A 23 -1.18 -20.64 -4.50
N TYR A 24 -0.94 -20.24 -3.26
CA TYR A 24 -1.61 -20.79 -2.08
C TYR A 24 -2.86 -20.00 -1.67
N LEU A 25 -3.11 -18.85 -2.30
CA LEU A 25 -4.36 -18.11 -2.08
C LEU A 25 -5.54 -18.92 -2.64
N PRO A 26 -6.64 -19.04 -1.88
CA PRO A 26 -7.82 -19.74 -2.35
C PRO A 26 -8.45 -18.95 -3.50
N LYS A 27 -8.86 -19.65 -4.56
CA LYS A 27 -9.57 -19.06 -5.70
C LYS A 27 -11.04 -18.83 -5.36
N VAL A 28 -11.28 -17.95 -4.39
CA VAL A 28 -12.62 -17.49 -4.04
C VAL A 28 -12.95 -16.30 -4.94
N GLU A 29 -14.17 -16.25 -5.46
CA GLU A 29 -14.68 -15.10 -6.21
C GLU A 29 -15.01 -13.96 -5.23
N VAL A 30 -13.96 -13.30 -4.74
CA VAL A 30 -14.07 -12.05 -3.98
C VAL A 30 -13.83 -10.88 -4.94
N GLU A 31 -14.65 -9.84 -4.87
CA GLU A 31 -14.41 -8.63 -5.64
C GLU A 31 -13.18 -7.89 -5.07
N PRO A 32 -12.14 -7.61 -5.87
CA PRO A 32 -10.93 -6.95 -5.36
C PRO A 32 -11.19 -5.60 -4.69
N SER A 33 -12.20 -4.86 -5.17
CA SER A 33 -12.66 -3.59 -4.61
C SER A 33 -13.11 -3.72 -3.15
N LEU A 34 -13.74 -4.84 -2.77
CA LEU A 34 -14.13 -5.11 -1.37
C LEU A 34 -12.91 -5.31 -0.49
N ILE A 35 -11.86 -5.95 -1.00
CA ILE A 35 -10.60 -6.14 -0.25
C ILE A 35 -9.92 -4.78 -0.04
N SER A 36 -9.88 -3.91 -1.06
CA SER A 36 -9.34 -2.55 -0.92
C SER A 36 -10.15 -1.71 0.09
N ILE A 37 -11.49 -1.80 0.08
CA ILE A 37 -12.34 -1.10 1.07
C ILE A 37 -12.01 -1.58 2.49
N LEU A 38 -11.86 -2.89 2.70
CA LEU A 38 -11.45 -3.44 3.99
C LEU A 38 -10.07 -2.93 4.41
N GLY A 39 -9.11 -2.86 3.47
CA GLY A 39 -7.80 -2.27 3.70
C GLY A 39 -7.89 -0.82 4.21
N VAL A 40 -8.74 0.01 3.58
CA VAL A 40 -8.99 1.39 4.03
C VAL A 40 -9.59 1.43 5.44
N VAL A 41 -10.58 0.59 5.73
CA VAL A 41 -11.19 0.52 7.07
C VAL A 41 -10.15 0.14 8.14
N ILE A 42 -9.28 -0.82 7.85
CA ILE A 42 -8.19 -1.22 8.76
C ILE A 42 -7.22 -0.06 8.99
N ASN A 43 -6.87 0.69 7.93
CA ASN A 43 -6.03 1.89 8.05
C ASN A 43 -6.70 2.99 8.91
N ILE A 44 -8.02 3.14 8.85
CA ILE A 44 -8.74 4.08 9.74
C ILE A 44 -8.70 3.58 11.19
N ILE A 45 -8.92 2.28 11.41
CA ILE A 45 -8.82 1.66 12.74
C ILE A 45 -7.41 1.88 13.33
N PHE A 46 -6.36 1.73 12.53
CA PHE A 46 -4.97 1.99 12.94
C PHE A 46 -4.78 3.36 13.60
N LEU A 47 -5.46 4.41 13.11
CA LEU A 47 -5.31 5.77 13.66
C LEU A 47 -5.73 5.86 15.12
N TYR A 48 -6.73 5.08 15.55
CA TYR A 48 -7.17 5.04 16.95
C TYR A 48 -6.15 4.38 17.87
N PHE A 49 -5.34 3.46 17.33
CA PHE A 49 -4.38 2.68 18.09
C PHE A 49 -2.94 3.14 17.89
N ILE A 50 -2.71 4.29 17.25
CA ILE A 50 -1.37 4.71 16.80
C ILE A 50 -0.33 4.79 17.94
N ASN A 51 -0.78 5.13 19.16
CA ASN A 51 0.06 5.25 20.36
C ASN A 51 0.09 3.96 21.20
N SER A 52 -0.60 2.89 20.78
CA SER A 52 -0.75 1.65 21.53
C SER A 52 0.21 0.59 21.01
N PHE A 53 1.47 0.64 21.43
CA PHE A 53 2.42 -0.44 21.14
C PHE A 53 2.09 -1.70 21.98
N PRO A 54 2.12 -2.93 21.42
CA PRO A 54 2.52 -3.30 20.05
C PRO A 54 1.36 -3.35 19.04
N LEU A 55 0.15 -2.98 19.46
CA LEU A 55 -1.07 -3.11 18.65
C LEU A 55 -1.03 -2.26 17.38
N ASN A 56 -0.44 -1.06 17.42
CA ASN A 56 -0.21 -0.22 16.23
C ASN A 56 0.55 -0.97 15.12
N VAL A 57 1.64 -1.65 15.46
CA VAL A 57 2.46 -2.43 14.52
C VAL A 57 1.68 -3.59 13.94
N VAL A 58 0.93 -4.32 14.78
CA VAL A 58 0.09 -5.44 14.33
C VAL A 58 -0.97 -4.96 13.35
N ILE A 59 -1.68 -3.88 13.65
CA ILE A 59 -2.73 -3.36 12.77
C ILE A 59 -2.13 -2.84 11.45
N LEU A 60 -0.99 -2.13 11.51
CA LEU A 60 -0.30 -1.65 10.30
C LEU A 60 0.19 -2.81 9.42
N PHE A 61 0.68 -3.89 10.04
CA PHE A 61 1.05 -5.11 9.32
C PHE A 61 -0.15 -5.75 8.63
N VAL A 62 -1.29 -5.84 9.32
CA VAL A 62 -2.54 -6.34 8.74
C VAL A 62 -2.99 -5.45 7.58
N ALA A 63 -2.94 -4.12 7.71
CA ALA A 63 -3.26 -3.19 6.63
C ALA A 63 -2.40 -3.46 5.37
N LEU A 64 -1.08 -3.56 5.55
CA LEU A 64 -0.13 -3.88 4.48
C LEU A 64 -0.42 -5.24 3.82
N ALA A 65 -0.88 -6.23 4.59
CA ALA A 65 -1.27 -7.52 4.06
C ALA A 65 -2.52 -7.42 3.18
N PHE A 66 -3.52 -6.61 3.57
CA PHE A 66 -4.73 -6.40 2.77
C PHE A 66 -4.43 -5.68 1.44
N ASP A 67 -3.53 -4.68 1.45
CA ASP A 67 -3.04 -3.99 0.22
C ASP A 67 -2.22 -4.93 -0.70
N PHE A 68 -1.70 -6.04 -0.17
CA PHE A 68 -1.10 -7.08 -1.00
C PHE A 68 -2.17 -8.01 -1.59
N LEU A 69 -3.16 -8.39 -0.76
CA LEU A 69 -4.22 -9.31 -1.13
C LEU A 69 -5.12 -8.75 -2.24
N ASP A 70 -5.53 -7.48 -2.18
CA ASP A 70 -6.40 -6.89 -3.21
C ASP A 70 -5.76 -6.94 -4.61
N GLY A 71 -4.49 -6.58 -4.70
CA GLY A 71 -3.70 -6.63 -5.91
C GLY A 71 -3.46 -8.07 -6.37
N ALA A 72 -3.25 -9.00 -5.44
CA ALA A 72 -3.11 -10.43 -5.74
C ALA A 72 -4.39 -11.02 -6.32
N PHE A 73 -5.55 -10.78 -5.69
CA PHE A 73 -6.84 -11.24 -6.18
C PHE A 73 -7.22 -10.59 -7.51
N ALA A 74 -6.93 -9.30 -7.71
CA ALA A 74 -7.13 -8.65 -9.00
C ALA A 74 -6.34 -9.31 -10.15
N ARG A 75 -5.14 -9.82 -9.86
CA ARG A 75 -4.31 -10.57 -10.82
C ARG A 75 -4.83 -12.00 -11.04
N ILE A 76 -5.08 -12.74 -9.97
CA ILE A 76 -5.54 -14.14 -10.03
C ILE A 76 -6.88 -14.22 -10.78
N LEU A 77 -7.78 -13.26 -10.56
CA LEU A 77 -9.10 -13.22 -11.18
C LEU A 77 -9.12 -12.49 -12.53
N ASN A 78 -7.98 -12.00 -13.03
CA ASN A 78 -7.89 -11.17 -14.24
C ASN A 78 -8.83 -9.94 -14.23
N LYS A 79 -9.11 -9.38 -13.05
CA LYS A 79 -9.98 -8.21 -12.84
C LYS A 79 -9.19 -6.90 -12.72
N SER A 80 -7.94 -6.86 -13.16
CA SER A 80 -7.13 -5.63 -13.12
C SER A 80 -7.66 -4.58 -14.10
N SER A 81 -8.16 -3.45 -13.59
CA SER A 81 -8.66 -2.33 -14.40
C SER A 81 -7.85 -1.05 -14.14
N ARG A 82 -7.88 -0.11 -15.10
CA ARG A 82 -7.24 1.21 -14.94
C ARG A 82 -7.93 2.05 -13.86
N GLU A 83 -9.25 1.95 -13.78
CA GLU A 83 -10.05 2.63 -12.77
C GLU A 83 -9.73 2.12 -11.36
N GLY A 84 -9.64 0.79 -11.19
CA GLY A 84 -9.21 0.17 -9.94
C GLY A 84 -7.81 0.61 -9.52
N TYR A 85 -6.87 0.68 -10.46
CA TYR A 85 -5.52 1.21 -10.19
C TYR A 85 -5.53 2.67 -9.72
N LEU A 86 -6.37 3.52 -10.31
CA LEU A 86 -6.47 4.93 -9.89
C LEU A 86 -7.11 5.07 -8.51
N LEU A 87 -8.13 4.27 -8.21
CA LEU A 87 -8.76 4.21 -6.89
C LEU A 87 -7.77 3.72 -5.83
N ASP A 88 -7.03 2.64 -6.11
CA ASP A 88 -5.99 2.07 -5.25
C ASP A 88 -4.93 3.13 -4.92
N VAL A 89 -4.39 3.81 -5.94
CA VAL A 89 -3.46 4.93 -5.76
C VAL A 89 -4.05 6.03 -4.88
N PHE A 90 -5.31 6.42 -5.10
CA PHE A 90 -5.95 7.49 -4.34
C PHE A 90 -6.13 7.11 -2.86
N PHE A 91 -6.68 5.92 -2.58
CA PHE A 91 -6.87 5.44 -1.22
C PHE A 91 -5.54 5.26 -0.49
N ASP A 92 -4.51 4.75 -1.16
CA ASP A 92 -3.15 4.66 -0.62
C ASP A 92 -2.57 6.02 -0.23
N ARG A 93 -2.82 7.07 -1.03
CA ARG A 93 -2.35 8.42 -0.70
C ARG A 93 -3.15 9.01 0.47
N LEU A 94 -4.46 8.75 0.52
CA LEU A 94 -5.31 9.20 1.62
C LEU A 94 -4.89 8.55 2.95
N THR A 95 -4.73 7.23 2.99
CA THR A 95 -4.35 6.50 4.21
C THR A 95 -2.95 6.90 4.68
N GLU A 96 -1.96 7.00 3.79
CA GLU A 96 -0.63 7.49 4.15
C GLU A 96 -0.68 8.92 4.69
N GLY A 97 -1.48 9.81 4.08
CA GLY A 97 -1.67 11.17 4.55
C GLY A 97 -2.24 11.22 5.97
N LEU A 98 -3.25 10.40 6.26
CA LEU A 98 -3.84 10.29 7.60
C LEU A 98 -2.85 9.73 8.63
N ILE A 99 -2.04 8.74 8.27
CA ILE A 99 -1.02 8.19 9.18
C ILE A 99 0.02 9.26 9.51
N PHE A 100 0.59 9.90 8.48
CA PHE A 100 1.72 10.81 8.67
C PHE A 100 1.33 12.17 9.26
N ILE A 101 0.08 12.62 9.08
CA ILE A 101 -0.41 13.82 9.75
C ILE A 101 -0.54 13.62 11.26
N VAL A 102 -0.95 12.43 11.71
CA VAL A 102 -1.12 12.14 13.14
C VAL A 102 0.23 12.07 13.85
N VAL A 103 1.28 11.56 13.19
CA VAL A 103 2.61 11.37 13.81
C VAL A 103 3.56 12.55 13.63
N ILE A 104 3.12 13.61 12.93
CA ILE A 104 3.93 14.78 12.56
C ILE A 104 4.52 15.55 13.77
N GLY A 105 4.00 15.32 14.98
CA GLY A 105 4.52 15.93 16.21
C GLY A 105 5.96 15.52 16.53
N SER A 106 6.39 14.34 16.10
CA SER A 106 7.74 13.80 16.33
C SER A 106 8.73 14.19 15.23
N ILE A 107 10.04 14.20 15.53
CA ILE A 107 11.08 14.49 14.52
C ILE A 107 11.04 13.48 13.37
N ALA A 108 10.84 12.20 13.70
CA ALA A 108 10.72 11.13 12.72
C ALA A 108 9.44 11.27 11.90
N GLY A 109 8.30 11.59 12.53
CA GLY A 109 7.06 11.84 11.82
C GLY A 109 7.14 12.98 10.82
N LYS A 110 7.87 14.06 11.13
CA LYS A 110 8.16 15.14 10.17
C LYS A 110 8.95 14.64 8.97
N ILE A 111 9.96 13.80 9.19
CA ILE A 111 10.75 13.19 8.10
C ILE A 111 9.84 12.33 7.22
N PHE A 112 9.02 11.46 7.81
CA PHE A 112 8.07 10.63 7.07
C PHE A 112 7.02 11.45 6.32
N PHE A 113 6.55 12.55 6.89
CA PHE A 113 5.63 13.47 6.23
C PHE A 113 6.26 14.15 5.00
N ILE A 114 7.53 14.57 5.08
CA ILE A 114 8.26 15.11 3.92
C ILE A 114 8.41 14.03 2.85
N LEU A 115 8.79 12.80 3.24
CA LEU A 115 8.89 11.68 2.31
C LEU A 115 7.55 11.36 1.65
N PHE A 116 6.44 11.47 2.39
CA PHE A 116 5.09 11.34 1.86
C PHE A 116 4.76 12.40 0.81
N MET A 117 5.11 13.66 1.05
CA MET A 117 4.95 14.73 0.04
C MET A 117 5.75 14.44 -1.23
N ILE A 118 6.98 13.93 -1.09
CA ILE A 118 7.78 13.46 -2.23
C ILE A 118 7.07 12.30 -2.93
N ASN A 119 6.52 11.34 -2.18
CA ASN A 119 5.84 10.17 -2.72
C ASN A 119 4.57 10.56 -3.51
N ILE A 120 3.85 11.61 -3.11
CA ILE A 120 2.74 12.18 -3.90
C ILE A 120 3.24 12.62 -5.27
N ILE A 121 4.34 13.39 -5.33
CA ILE A 121 4.92 13.89 -6.58
C ILE A 121 5.36 12.72 -7.46
N LEU A 122 6.04 11.72 -6.88
CA LEU A 122 6.47 10.52 -7.58
C LEU A 122 5.27 9.73 -8.13
N ASN A 123 4.17 9.66 -7.39
CA ASN A 123 2.96 8.97 -7.84
C ASN A 123 2.29 9.70 -9.02
N PHE A 124 2.19 11.04 -8.99
CA PHE A 124 1.73 11.81 -10.15
C PHE A 124 2.62 11.59 -11.37
N TYR A 125 3.94 11.56 -11.18
CA TYR A 125 4.88 11.24 -12.26
C TYR A 125 4.69 9.79 -12.77
N SER A 126 4.43 8.84 -11.87
CA SER A 126 4.17 7.43 -12.17
C SER A 126 2.93 7.25 -13.05
N ILE A 127 1.84 7.96 -12.72
CA ILE A 127 0.61 7.96 -13.53
C ILE A 127 0.87 8.54 -14.92
N LYS A 128 1.60 9.66 -15.02
CA LYS A 128 1.87 10.33 -16.31
C LYS A 128 2.79 9.52 -17.21
N THR A 129 3.78 8.85 -16.63
CA THR A 129 4.83 8.15 -17.39
C THR A 129 4.59 6.65 -17.54
N ASN A 130 3.51 6.11 -16.96
CA ASN A 130 3.25 4.68 -16.90
C ASN A 130 4.48 3.89 -16.39
N LYS A 131 5.19 4.45 -15.40
CA LYS A 131 6.31 3.78 -14.70
C LYS A 131 6.02 3.78 -13.22
N HIS A 132 5.91 2.60 -12.61
CA HIS A 132 5.62 2.47 -11.18
C HIS A 132 6.78 3.02 -10.34
N LEU A 133 6.63 4.23 -9.83
CA LEU A 133 7.63 4.93 -9.03
C LEU A 133 6.98 5.37 -7.72
N SER A 134 7.17 4.58 -6.67
CA SER A 134 6.64 4.86 -5.33
C SER A 134 7.62 4.35 -4.27
N ILE A 135 7.72 5.09 -3.18
CA ILE A 135 8.49 4.69 -2.00
C ILE A 135 7.55 3.86 -1.10
N PRO A 136 7.97 2.69 -0.59
CA PRO A 136 7.14 1.86 0.29
C PRO A 136 7.09 2.42 1.72
N LEU A 137 6.53 3.63 1.88
CA LEU A 137 6.61 4.40 3.13
C LEU A 137 5.97 3.71 4.33
N ARG A 138 4.81 3.07 4.14
CA ARG A 138 4.13 2.32 5.22
C ARG A 138 5.02 1.20 5.76
N PHE A 139 5.71 0.47 4.88
CA PHE A 139 6.66 -0.56 5.29
C PHE A 139 7.88 0.04 6.02
N SER A 140 8.45 1.13 5.50
CA SER A 140 9.56 1.83 6.15
C SER A 140 9.18 2.37 7.54
N TYR A 141 7.96 2.88 7.68
CA TYR A 141 7.43 3.36 8.96
C TYR A 141 7.19 2.21 9.94
N MET A 142 6.66 1.07 9.48
CA MET A 142 6.53 -0.13 10.30
C MET A 142 7.88 -0.60 10.84
N VAL A 143 8.92 -0.63 9.99
CA VAL A 143 10.28 -0.97 10.43
C VAL A 143 10.77 0.02 11.49
N TYR A 144 10.55 1.32 11.30
CA TYR A 144 10.92 2.34 12.29
C TYR A 144 10.25 2.11 13.66
N LEU A 145 8.96 1.74 13.69
CA LEU A 145 8.22 1.44 14.93
C LEU A 145 8.80 0.26 15.73
N PHE A 146 9.60 -0.63 15.14
CA PHE A 146 10.27 -1.70 15.88
C PHE A 146 11.52 -1.23 16.65
N PHE A 147 12.04 -0.04 16.35
CA PHE A 147 13.29 0.47 16.94
C PHE A 147 13.10 1.62 17.93
N VAL A 148 11.86 2.06 18.17
CA VAL A 148 11.50 3.17 19.06
C VAL A 148 10.53 2.70 20.12
#